data_AF-A0A6M1Z1B0-F1
#
_entry.id   AF-A0A6M1Z1B0-F1
#
_cell.length_a   1.000
_cell.length_b   1.000
_cell.length_c   1.000
_cell.angle_alpha   90.00
_cell.angle_beta   90.00
_cell.angle_gamma   90.00
#
_symmetry.space_group_name_H-M   'P 1'
#
loop_
_entity.id
_entity.type
_entity.pdbx_description
1 polymer ?
#
loop_
_entity_poly.entity_id
_entity_poly.type
_entity_poly.pdbx_seq_one_letter_code
_entity_poly.pdbx_strand_id
1 'polypeptide(L)'
;MILKTRFYSYLPMNRRSPESLSFEELETQGLKSPCTNPKDLLGKKDILASLPFEASAPNLFLTQSIKEEMRQCNSSAVLSEDLQEDLLARISPEFKKRFPKRHLGVSTLKQAWEKRSALCTQLKDSDEALTKEGKLNISFLIKENLRRVQSLPSTCNQHPHHFAHQLAMKMGECIAVYDGVRPKLEELTKTIWSLQRHLMPHLCEQHESFPSDENKPIDRLIVKLQLETLAKYPETSQAELAFHIEKRVKEIEAVTTKYAPSHIEKMLKALYADTCHHPSLRMEKTLEMVPYSVAKCMKRELSSILLTSPLAPSESIIQETLQFFKSSTCVIATTGPEELERKIHNWTIQGDLILRFIQLSHSSALYQEVYASWKKQKPEDVTNFITKVSKDFLEKYPQLIGYAKEVELRSWIYLKYIWYNQSFTRKSPSYDRLGVLHNPI
;
A
#
# COMPACT_ATOMS: atom_id res chain seq x y z
N MET A 1 18.38 21.07 23.84
CA MET A 1 17.45 20.03 24.33
C MET A 1 17.13 19.10 23.18
N ILE A 2 17.50 17.84 23.33
CA ILE A 2 18.19 17.05 22.32
C ILE A 2 17.60 15.62 22.32
N LEU A 3 17.00 15.20 21.22
CA LEU A 3 16.81 13.79 20.87
C LEU A 3 18.10 13.26 20.25
N LYS A 4 19.19 13.22 21.03
CA LYS A 4 20.35 12.38 20.71
C LYS A 4 20.08 11.04 21.37
N THR A 5 20.38 9.97 20.63
CA THR A 5 20.51 8.58 21.09
C THR A 5 19.18 7.86 21.44
N ARG A 6 18.76 6.69 20.93
CA ARG A 6 19.40 5.56 20.21
C ARG A 6 18.34 4.60 19.62
N PHE A 7 18.29 4.44 18.30
CA PHE A 7 17.99 3.14 17.66
C PHE A 7 19.27 2.47 17.10
N TYR A 8 20.43 3.14 17.26
CA TYR A 8 21.71 2.76 16.64
C TYR A 8 22.77 2.17 17.60
N SER A 9 22.55 2.04 18.91
CA SER A 9 23.65 1.68 19.83
C SER A 9 23.54 0.35 20.59
N TYR A 10 22.57 -0.51 20.32
CA TYR A 10 22.42 -1.72 21.15
C TYR A 10 22.35 -2.99 20.31
N LEU A 11 23.36 -3.21 19.47
CA LEU A 11 23.88 -4.53 19.10
C LEU A 11 25.37 -4.35 18.73
N PRO A 12 26.32 -5.04 19.37
CA PRO A 12 27.74 -4.88 19.09
C PRO A 12 28.05 -5.35 17.67
N MET A 13 28.58 -4.45 16.84
CA MET A 13 29.23 -4.84 15.59
C MET A 13 30.52 -5.56 15.94
N ASN A 14 30.56 -6.86 15.70
CA ASN A 14 31.79 -7.63 15.77
C ASN A 14 32.67 -7.21 14.59
N ARG A 15 33.58 -6.25 14.82
CA ARG A 15 34.66 -5.90 13.89
C ARG A 15 35.74 -6.96 13.99
N ARG A 16 35.57 -8.07 13.26
CA ARG A 16 36.70 -8.88 12.80
C ARG A 16 36.48 -9.16 11.32
N SER A 17 37.25 -8.47 10.51
CA SER A 17 37.57 -8.85 9.14
C SER A 17 38.44 -10.11 9.19
N PRO A 18 38.07 -11.21 8.53
CA PRO A 18 39.05 -12.07 7.91
C PRO A 18 39.30 -11.52 6.50
N GLU A 19 40.56 -11.14 6.29
CA GLU A 19 41.32 -11.20 5.03
C GLU A 19 40.50 -11.27 3.73
N SER A 20 40.61 -10.18 2.98
CA SER A 20 40.22 -10.04 1.58
C SER A 20 40.87 -11.13 0.73
N LEU A 21 40.04 -12.00 0.14
CA LEU A 21 40.37 -12.73 -1.08
C LEU A 21 39.75 -11.97 -2.25
N SER A 22 40.59 -11.60 -3.21
CA SER A 22 40.18 -10.90 -4.42
C SER A 22 39.41 -11.85 -5.35
N PHE A 23 38.50 -11.29 -6.14
CA PHE A 23 37.64 -11.99 -7.10
C PHE A 23 38.43 -12.60 -8.29
N GLU A 24 39.74 -12.38 -8.35
CA GLU A 24 40.64 -12.84 -9.43
C GLU A 24 41.31 -14.19 -9.15
N GLU A 25 41.19 -14.75 -7.94
CA GLU A 25 41.79 -16.05 -7.57
C GLU A 25 40.83 -17.26 -7.75
N LEU A 26 39.60 -17.04 -8.24
CA LEU A 26 38.61 -18.11 -8.48
C LEU A 26 38.46 -18.52 -9.96
N GLU A 27 39.21 -17.94 -10.90
CA GLU A 27 39.08 -18.22 -12.34
C GLU A 27 40.15 -19.16 -12.94
N THR A 28 40.94 -19.85 -12.12
CA THR A 28 41.90 -20.86 -12.62
C THR A 28 41.62 -22.25 -12.08
N GLN A 29 40.49 -22.83 -12.51
CA GLN A 29 40.37 -24.27 -12.75
C GLN A 29 39.11 -24.52 -13.59
N GLY A 30 39.30 -24.48 -14.91
CA GLY A 30 38.25 -24.74 -15.87
C GLY A 30 37.79 -26.19 -15.86
N LEU A 31 36.48 -26.39 -16.00
CA LEU A 31 35.89 -27.52 -16.72
C LEU A 31 34.40 -27.23 -17.01
N LYS A 32 34.18 -26.78 -18.26
CA LYS A 32 33.10 -27.13 -19.19
C LYS A 32 31.67 -27.29 -18.63
N SER A 33 30.84 -26.32 -18.97
CA SER A 33 29.40 -26.49 -19.25
C SER A 33 29.18 -27.62 -20.28
N PRO A 34 28.11 -28.42 -20.14
CA PRO A 34 27.00 -28.21 -21.07
C PRO A 34 25.61 -28.24 -20.41
N CYS A 35 24.72 -27.50 -21.06
CA CYS A 35 23.28 -27.40 -20.83
C CYS A 35 22.57 -28.77 -20.71
N THR A 36 21.71 -28.91 -19.70
CA THR A 36 20.59 -29.87 -19.71
C THR A 36 19.31 -29.25 -19.13
N ASN A 37 18.19 -29.62 -19.75
CA ASN A 37 16.79 -29.19 -19.61
C ASN A 37 16.26 -28.79 -18.21
N PRO A 38 15.41 -27.74 -18.11
CA PRO A 38 14.73 -27.34 -16.87
C PRO A 38 13.42 -28.12 -16.61
N LYS A 39 13.40 -29.44 -16.83
CA LYS A 39 12.24 -30.29 -16.51
C LYS A 39 12.48 -31.37 -15.43
N ASP A 40 13.71 -31.52 -14.93
CA ASP A 40 14.04 -32.56 -13.93
C ASP A 40 14.28 -32.04 -12.50
N LEU A 41 13.81 -30.83 -12.16
CA LEU A 41 13.85 -30.28 -10.78
C LEU A 41 12.47 -30.13 -10.12
N LEU A 42 11.47 -30.88 -10.62
CA LEU A 42 10.15 -31.03 -10.00
C LEU A 42 10.06 -32.40 -9.30
N GLY A 43 10.74 -32.50 -8.16
CA GLY A 43 10.74 -33.72 -7.37
C GLY A 43 11.32 -33.49 -5.99
N LYS A 44 10.75 -32.57 -5.22
CA LYS A 44 10.88 -32.40 -3.74
C LYS A 44 10.20 -31.13 -3.19
N LYS A 45 8.99 -30.79 -3.67
CA LYS A 45 8.24 -29.63 -3.14
C LYS A 45 7.13 -29.95 -2.13
N ASP A 46 6.78 -31.22 -1.92
CA ASP A 46 5.65 -31.59 -1.06
C ASP A 46 6.01 -32.33 0.24
N ILE A 47 7.23 -32.14 0.77
CA ILE A 47 7.61 -32.68 2.10
C ILE A 47 7.88 -31.57 3.14
N LEU A 48 7.79 -30.29 2.75
CA LEU A 48 7.92 -29.15 3.68
C LEU A 48 6.58 -28.50 4.06
N ALA A 49 5.46 -29.00 3.54
CA ALA A 49 4.12 -28.45 3.77
C ALA A 49 3.33 -29.13 4.91
N SER A 50 3.94 -30.03 5.69
CA SER A 50 3.25 -30.77 6.75
C SER A 50 4.05 -30.91 8.06
N LEU A 51 5.02 -30.02 8.31
CA LEU A 51 5.58 -29.89 9.67
C LEU A 51 4.78 -28.83 10.44
N PRO A 52 4.30 -29.16 11.65
CA PRO A 52 3.36 -28.31 12.37
C PRO A 52 3.98 -26.96 12.68
N PHE A 53 3.10 -25.97 12.67
CA PHE A 53 3.19 -24.56 13.05
C PHE A 53 3.76 -24.29 14.48
N GLU A 54 4.39 -25.28 15.12
CA GLU A 54 4.67 -25.38 16.56
C GLU A 54 6.17 -25.23 16.93
N ALA A 55 6.86 -24.27 16.32
CA ALA A 55 8.17 -23.81 16.82
C ALA A 55 8.25 -22.29 16.75
N SER A 56 7.24 -21.60 17.31
CA SER A 56 7.34 -20.16 17.58
C SER A 56 8.64 -19.92 18.35
N ALA A 57 9.59 -19.14 17.82
CA ALA A 57 10.90 -18.96 18.44
C ALA A 57 10.78 -18.68 19.96
N PRO A 58 11.66 -19.23 20.82
CA PRO A 58 11.58 -19.07 22.28
C PRO A 58 11.39 -17.62 22.75
N ASN A 59 12.01 -16.67 22.05
CA ASN A 59 11.87 -15.24 22.33
C ASN A 59 10.45 -14.70 22.05
N LEU A 60 9.75 -15.25 21.06
CA LEU A 60 8.38 -14.86 20.72
C LEU A 60 7.41 -15.33 21.82
N PHE A 61 7.56 -16.57 22.28
CA PHE A 61 6.78 -17.11 23.40
C PHE A 61 6.98 -16.27 24.68
N LEU A 62 8.24 -15.96 25.01
CA LEU A 62 8.55 -15.13 26.18
C LEU A 62 7.96 -13.73 26.05
N THR A 63 8.06 -13.14 24.86
CA THR A 63 7.49 -11.81 24.62
C THR A 63 5.97 -11.80 24.77
N GLN A 64 5.27 -12.82 24.28
CA GLN A 64 3.82 -12.93 24.43
C GLN A 64 3.42 -13.06 25.91
N SER A 65 4.13 -13.90 26.65
CA SER A 65 3.89 -14.09 28.09
C SER A 65 4.12 -12.80 28.87
N ILE A 66 5.23 -12.09 28.60
CA ILE A 66 5.53 -10.79 29.21
C ILE A 66 4.50 -9.73 28.80
N LYS A 67 4.01 -9.75 27.55
CA LYS A 67 2.98 -8.82 27.06
C LYS A 67 1.69 -8.94 27.86
N GLU A 68 1.26 -10.17 28.10
CA GLU A 68 0.07 -10.46 28.90
C GLU A 68 0.25 -9.97 30.33
N GLU A 69 1.42 -10.22 30.91
CA GLU A 69 1.73 -9.77 32.27
C GLU A 69 1.77 -8.25 32.41
N MET A 70 2.45 -7.56 31.50
CA MET A 70 2.53 -6.09 31.51
C MET A 70 1.16 -5.41 31.29
N ARG A 71 0.17 -6.11 30.72
CA ARG A 71 -1.22 -5.61 30.64
C ARG A 71 -1.91 -5.68 31.99
N GLN A 72 -1.56 -6.65 32.83
CA GLN A 72 -2.15 -6.84 34.16
C GLN A 72 -1.51 -5.90 35.20
N CYS A 73 -0.20 -5.62 35.08
CA CYS A 73 0.55 -4.85 36.08
C CYS A 73 0.71 -3.35 35.79
N ASN A 74 -0.04 -2.78 34.83
CA ASN A 74 0.22 -1.47 34.21
C ASN A 74 1.59 -1.40 33.51
N SER A 75 1.57 -1.16 32.20
CA SER A 75 2.66 -1.27 31.20
C SER A 75 4.05 -0.63 31.48
N SER A 76 4.32 -0.04 32.64
CA SER A 76 5.66 0.44 33.05
C SER A 76 6.16 -0.09 34.39
N ALA A 77 5.58 -1.18 34.91
CA ALA A 77 6.07 -1.79 36.15
C ALA A 77 7.54 -2.23 36.01
N VAL A 78 8.36 -1.83 36.98
CA VAL A 78 9.70 -2.40 37.19
C VAL A 78 9.51 -3.87 37.56
N LEU A 79 10.30 -4.76 36.96
CA LEU A 79 10.27 -6.18 37.30
C LEU A 79 10.82 -6.37 38.73
N SER A 80 9.93 -6.56 39.70
CA SER A 80 10.32 -6.91 41.07
C SER A 80 10.81 -8.36 41.14
N GLU A 81 11.55 -8.71 42.20
CA GLU A 81 12.01 -10.08 42.42
C GLU A 81 10.83 -11.04 42.58
N ASP A 82 9.80 -10.66 43.35
CA ASP A 82 8.58 -11.45 43.54
C ASP A 82 7.85 -11.71 42.21
N LEU A 83 7.69 -10.68 41.37
CA LEU A 83 7.03 -10.81 40.07
C LEU A 83 7.87 -11.67 39.11
N GLN A 84 9.19 -11.58 39.19
CA GLN A 84 10.10 -12.38 38.38
C GLN A 84 10.00 -13.86 38.74
N GLU A 85 10.01 -14.20 40.03
CA GLU A 85 9.88 -15.58 40.50
C GLU A 85 8.53 -16.18 40.13
N ASP A 86 7.43 -15.43 40.34
CA ASP A 86 6.08 -15.85 39.97
C ASP A 86 5.95 -16.06 38.45
N LEU A 87 6.41 -15.09 37.66
CA LEU A 87 6.35 -15.17 36.20
C LEU A 87 7.18 -16.35 35.68
N LEU A 88 8.39 -16.59 36.21
CA LEU A 88 9.19 -17.77 35.88
C LEU A 88 8.46 -19.07 36.24
N ALA A 89 7.93 -19.17 37.45
CA ALA A 89 7.24 -20.37 37.91
C ALA A 89 6.03 -20.71 37.01
N ARG A 90 5.30 -19.68 36.58
CA ARG A 90 4.12 -19.82 35.71
C ARG A 90 4.46 -20.20 34.26
N ILE A 91 5.47 -19.57 33.65
CA ILE A 91 5.78 -19.80 32.22
C ILE A 91 6.72 -20.97 31.98
N SER A 92 7.54 -21.36 32.96
CA SER A 92 8.56 -22.42 32.81
C SER A 92 7.99 -23.80 32.42
N PRO A 93 6.86 -24.28 32.97
CA PRO A 93 6.28 -25.57 32.59
C PRO A 93 5.93 -25.63 31.11
N GLU A 94 5.26 -24.59 30.60
CA GLU A 94 4.86 -24.51 29.19
C GLU A 94 6.06 -24.25 28.28
N PHE A 95 7.02 -23.41 28.70
CA PHE A 95 8.26 -23.18 27.98
C PHE A 95 9.06 -24.49 27.80
N LYS A 96 9.19 -25.30 28.85
CA LYS A 96 9.90 -26.59 28.81
C LYS A 96 9.18 -27.60 27.92
N LYS A 97 7.84 -27.58 27.91
CA LYS A 97 7.02 -28.42 27.02
C LYS A 97 7.26 -28.06 25.54
N ARG A 98 7.27 -26.77 25.20
CA ARG A 98 7.47 -26.29 23.82
C ARG A 98 8.94 -26.32 23.37
N PHE A 99 9.90 -26.12 24.29
CA PHE A 99 11.33 -26.03 24.00
C PHE A 99 12.16 -26.93 24.94
N PRO A 100 12.03 -28.25 24.86
CA PRO A 100 12.63 -29.19 25.82
C PRO A 100 14.17 -29.12 25.88
N LYS A 101 14.83 -28.63 24.83
CA LYS A 101 16.29 -28.46 24.76
C LYS A 101 16.78 -27.11 25.29
N ARG A 102 15.91 -26.21 25.74
CA ARG A 102 16.28 -24.87 26.21
C ARG A 102 15.83 -24.67 27.64
N HIS A 103 16.69 -24.02 28.43
CA HIS A 103 16.38 -23.61 29.79
C HIS A 103 16.01 -22.14 29.79
N LEU A 104 14.92 -21.79 30.48
CA LEU A 104 14.53 -20.42 30.71
C LEU A 104 15.19 -19.93 32.01
N GLY A 105 16.24 -19.12 31.87
CA GLY A 105 16.90 -18.49 33.01
C GLY A 105 16.32 -17.12 33.35
N VAL A 106 16.47 -16.74 34.62
CA VAL A 106 16.18 -15.39 35.14
C VAL A 106 16.74 -14.29 34.24
N SER A 107 17.99 -14.42 33.81
CA SER A 107 18.66 -13.43 32.95
C SER A 107 17.96 -13.22 31.61
N THR A 108 17.43 -14.30 31.01
CA THR A 108 16.73 -14.23 29.72
C THR A 108 15.38 -13.55 29.88
N LEU A 109 14.66 -13.87 30.96
CA LEU A 109 13.39 -13.21 31.27
C LEU A 109 13.58 -11.72 31.53
N LYS A 110 14.56 -11.37 32.39
CA LYS A 110 14.89 -9.98 32.70
C LYS A 110 15.26 -9.18 31.45
N GLN A 111 16.12 -9.74 30.58
CA GLN A 111 16.50 -9.09 29.33
C GLN A 111 15.29 -8.87 28.40
N ALA A 112 14.39 -9.84 28.30
CA ALA A 112 13.18 -9.71 27.49
C ALA A 112 12.21 -8.65 28.07
N TRP A 113 12.06 -8.60 29.40
CA TRP A 113 11.26 -7.60 30.10
C TRP A 113 11.82 -6.19 29.88
N GLU A 114 13.11 -6.00 30.11
CA GLU A 114 13.80 -4.72 29.91
C GLU A 114 13.69 -4.25 28.45
N LYS A 115 13.91 -5.15 27.48
CA LYS A 115 13.77 -4.81 26.05
C LYS A 115 12.35 -4.32 25.72
N ARG A 116 11.32 -4.99 26.26
CA ARG A 116 9.92 -4.61 26.03
C ARG A 116 9.56 -3.31 26.76
N SER A 117 9.94 -3.18 28.03
CA SER A 117 9.69 -1.98 28.84
C SER A 117 10.33 -0.74 28.21
N ALA A 118 11.58 -0.84 27.77
CA ALA A 118 12.27 0.23 27.06
C ALA A 118 11.53 0.64 25.77
N LEU A 119 11.03 -0.34 25.00
CA LEU A 119 10.26 -0.08 23.79
C LEU A 119 8.91 0.59 24.12
N CYS A 120 8.20 0.13 25.15
CA CYS A 120 6.96 0.74 25.61
C CYS A 120 7.16 2.20 26.03
N THR A 121 8.24 2.52 26.75
CA THR A 121 8.57 3.91 27.11
C THR A 121 8.84 4.76 25.88
N GLN A 122 9.64 4.27 24.93
CA GLN A 122 9.93 5.01 23.69
C GLN A 122 8.69 5.29 22.84
N LEU A 123 7.71 4.38 22.84
CA LEU A 123 6.48 4.52 22.08
C LEU A 123 5.46 5.45 22.76
N LYS A 124 5.51 5.60 24.09
CA LYS A 124 4.67 6.56 24.83
C LYS A 124 4.98 8.02 24.48
N ASP A 125 6.23 8.30 24.11
CA ASP A 125 6.67 9.64 23.71
C ASP A 125 6.25 10.02 22.27
N SER A 126 5.53 9.14 21.56
CA SER A 126 5.15 9.34 20.17
C SER A 126 3.67 9.01 19.94
N ASP A 127 2.84 10.05 19.87
CA ASP A 127 1.37 9.96 19.79
C ASP A 127 0.85 9.09 18.62
N GLU A 128 1.60 8.99 17.52
CA GLU A 128 1.20 8.23 16.31
C GLU A 128 1.82 6.82 16.22
N ALA A 129 2.72 6.45 17.13
CA ALA A 129 3.45 5.20 17.04
C ALA A 129 2.60 3.96 17.35
N LEU A 130 1.42 4.16 17.95
CA LEU A 130 0.44 3.13 18.25
C LEU A 130 -0.87 3.38 17.52
N THR A 131 -1.53 2.31 17.09
CA THR A 131 -2.89 2.39 16.56
C THR A 131 -3.90 2.57 17.70
N LYS A 132 -5.16 2.90 17.36
CA LYS A 132 -6.28 2.95 18.33
C LYS A 132 -6.48 1.63 19.09
N GLU A 133 -6.03 0.51 18.52
CA GLU A 133 -6.07 -0.83 19.14
C GLU A 133 -4.87 -1.12 20.05
N GLY A 134 -3.92 -0.18 20.19
CA GLY A 134 -2.70 -0.34 20.95
C GLY A 134 -1.68 -1.28 20.30
N LYS A 135 -1.72 -1.46 18.97
CA LYS A 135 -0.70 -2.18 18.19
C LYS A 135 0.31 -1.20 17.61
N LEU A 136 1.48 -1.67 17.17
CA LEU A 136 2.43 -0.79 16.49
C LEU A 136 1.86 -0.24 15.18
N ASN A 137 1.98 1.07 14.97
CA ASN A 137 1.73 1.70 13.68
C ASN A 137 2.97 1.54 12.79
N ILE A 138 3.07 0.39 12.13
CA ILE A 138 4.21 0.01 11.28
C ILE A 138 4.49 1.09 10.22
N SER A 139 3.44 1.63 9.60
CA SER A 139 3.51 2.66 8.58
C SER A 139 4.18 3.95 9.06
N PHE A 140 3.76 4.44 10.22
CA PHE A 140 4.36 5.60 10.87
C PHE A 140 5.84 5.35 11.19
N LEU A 141 6.15 4.20 11.79
CA LEU A 141 7.51 3.84 12.17
C LEU A 141 8.45 3.73 10.97
N ILE A 142 8.00 3.16 9.83
CA ILE A 142 8.79 3.14 8.60
C ILE A 142 9.07 4.58 8.14
N LYS A 143 8.03 5.42 8.05
CA LYS A 143 8.14 6.82 7.57
C LYS A 143 9.12 7.62 8.43
N GLU A 144 9.02 7.52 9.77
CA GLU A 144 9.92 8.22 10.69
C GLU A 144 11.38 7.75 10.56
N ASN A 145 11.61 6.44 10.45
CA ASN A 145 12.98 5.92 10.26
C ASN A 145 13.57 6.39 8.92
N LEU A 146 12.79 6.37 7.83
CA LEU A 146 13.22 6.87 6.54
C LEU A 146 13.51 8.38 6.56
N ARG A 147 12.66 9.17 7.23
CA ARG A 147 12.86 10.63 7.41
C ARG A 147 14.18 10.94 8.12
N ARG A 148 14.52 10.19 9.18
CA ARG A 148 15.80 10.36 9.89
C ARG A 148 16.99 10.05 8.99
N VAL A 149 16.89 9.03 8.14
CA VAL A 149 17.98 8.70 7.20
C VAL A 149 18.15 9.78 6.14
N GLN A 150 17.07 10.42 5.69
CA GLN A 150 17.15 11.57 4.80
C GLN A 150 17.85 12.78 5.42
N SER A 151 17.73 12.98 6.74
CA SER A 151 18.40 14.06 7.46
C SER A 151 19.90 13.84 7.68
N LEU A 152 20.42 12.64 7.43
CA LEU A 152 21.83 12.32 7.58
C LEU A 152 22.61 12.72 6.31
N PRO A 153 23.74 13.43 6.42
CA PRO A 153 24.55 13.77 5.26
C PRO A 153 25.11 12.51 4.58
N SER A 154 24.71 12.33 3.32
CA SER A 154 25.29 11.55 2.21
C SER A 154 26.30 10.43 2.53
N THR A 155 25.97 9.47 3.39
CA THR A 155 26.87 8.33 3.73
C THR A 155 26.28 6.95 3.50
N CYS A 156 25.08 6.83 2.94
CA CYS A 156 24.52 5.52 2.62
C CYS A 156 25.06 5.01 1.28
N ASN A 157 26.31 4.50 1.28
CA ASN A 157 26.88 3.74 0.17
C ASN A 157 26.25 2.34 0.02
N GLN A 158 25.19 2.04 0.79
CA GLN A 158 24.51 0.75 0.74
C GLN A 158 23.41 0.78 -0.32
N HIS A 159 23.31 -0.32 -1.07
CA HIS A 159 22.21 -0.52 -2.02
C HIS A 159 20.85 -0.30 -1.33
N PRO A 160 19.89 0.42 -1.94
CA PRO A 160 18.59 0.73 -1.32
C PRO A 160 17.85 -0.49 -0.78
N HIS A 161 17.87 -1.59 -1.52
CA HIS A 161 17.29 -2.85 -1.06
C HIS A 161 17.97 -3.41 0.20
N HIS A 162 19.29 -3.30 0.31
CA HIS A 162 20.02 -3.75 1.48
C HIS A 162 19.65 -2.91 2.71
N PHE A 163 19.53 -1.59 2.53
CA PHE A 163 19.03 -0.69 3.56
C PHE A 163 17.59 -1.06 3.98
N ALA A 164 16.69 -1.26 3.01
CA ALA A 164 15.32 -1.67 3.29
C ALA A 164 15.24 -2.99 4.06
N HIS A 165 16.09 -3.96 3.70
CA HIS A 165 16.19 -5.24 4.40
C HIS A 165 16.71 -5.09 5.84
N GLN A 166 17.74 -4.27 6.06
CA GLN A 166 18.24 -3.98 7.41
C GLN A 166 17.17 -3.31 8.27
N LEU A 167 16.42 -2.36 7.70
CA LEU A 167 15.33 -1.72 8.42
C LEU A 167 14.19 -2.72 8.69
N ALA A 168 13.88 -3.61 7.74
CA ALA A 168 12.89 -4.67 7.91
C ALA A 168 13.26 -5.64 9.02
N MET A 169 14.55 -6.01 9.13
CA MET A 169 15.05 -6.84 10.23
C MET A 169 14.80 -6.16 11.59
N LYS A 170 15.20 -4.90 11.73
CA LYS A 170 15.01 -4.12 12.97
C LYS A 170 13.54 -3.94 13.33
N MET A 171 12.72 -3.59 12.35
CA MET A 171 11.28 -3.42 12.54
C MET A 171 10.59 -4.75 12.85
N GLY A 172 11.01 -5.83 12.20
CA GLY A 172 10.51 -7.18 12.47
C GLY A 172 10.80 -7.62 13.91
N GLU A 173 11.97 -7.28 14.44
CA GLU A 173 12.25 -7.48 15.86
C GLU A 173 11.35 -6.63 16.76
N CYS A 174 11.12 -5.36 16.42
CA CYS A 174 10.24 -4.48 17.22
C CYS A 174 8.80 -5.00 17.25
N ILE A 175 8.26 -5.43 16.12
CA ILE A 175 6.92 -6.02 16.00
C ILE A 175 6.86 -7.34 16.78
N ALA A 176 7.89 -8.18 16.66
CA ALA A 176 7.99 -9.41 17.44
C ALA A 176 8.00 -9.12 18.96
N VAL A 177 8.74 -8.10 19.40
CA VAL A 177 8.88 -7.71 20.81
C VAL A 177 7.65 -6.98 21.36
N TYR A 178 6.93 -6.19 20.56
CA TYR A 178 5.79 -5.41 21.04
C TYR A 178 4.46 -6.12 20.83
N ASP A 179 4.20 -6.54 19.58
CA ASP A 179 2.93 -7.15 19.20
C ASP A 179 2.93 -8.66 19.47
N GLY A 180 4.11 -9.29 19.60
CA GLY A 180 4.21 -10.74 19.79
C GLY A 180 3.97 -11.51 18.49
N VAL A 181 4.09 -10.85 17.34
CA VAL A 181 3.88 -11.43 16.01
C VAL A 181 5.16 -11.29 15.22
N ARG A 182 5.59 -12.35 14.52
CA ARG A 182 6.75 -12.28 13.64
C ARG A 182 6.30 -11.96 12.22
N PRO A 183 6.55 -10.75 11.70
CA PRO A 183 6.17 -10.42 10.33
C PRO A 183 7.02 -11.20 9.33
N LYS A 184 6.49 -11.44 8.14
CA LYS A 184 7.25 -11.99 7.01
C LYS A 184 8.26 -10.94 6.56
N LEU A 185 9.55 -11.24 6.76
CA LEU A 185 10.64 -10.30 6.53
C LEU A 185 10.69 -9.78 5.08
N GLU A 186 10.42 -10.66 4.11
CA GLU A 186 10.40 -10.31 2.70
C GLU A 186 9.31 -9.28 2.38
N GLU A 187 8.12 -9.45 2.95
CA GLU A 187 6.99 -8.53 2.77
C GLU A 187 7.30 -7.17 3.39
N LEU A 188 7.84 -7.16 4.60
CA LEU A 188 8.24 -5.92 5.28
C LEU A 188 9.37 -5.19 4.53
N THR A 189 10.33 -5.94 3.98
CA THR A 189 11.39 -5.40 3.13
C THR A 189 10.81 -4.74 1.88
N LYS A 190 9.87 -5.40 1.19
CA LYS A 190 9.16 -4.85 0.02
C LYS A 190 8.42 -3.56 0.38
N THR A 191 7.70 -3.55 1.50
CA THR A 191 6.99 -2.34 1.98
C THR A 191 7.95 -1.19 2.25
N ILE A 192 9.03 -1.43 2.99
CA ILE A 192 10.03 -0.40 3.31
C ILE A 192 10.70 0.12 2.05
N TRP A 193 11.12 -0.78 1.15
CA TRP A 193 11.79 -0.40 -0.09
C TRP A 193 10.87 0.43 -0.99
N SER A 194 9.60 0.05 -1.10
CA SER A 194 8.60 0.83 -1.84
C SER A 194 8.53 2.27 -1.30
N LEU A 195 8.36 2.43 0.03
CA LEU A 195 8.32 3.73 0.68
C LEU A 195 9.63 4.52 0.52
N GLN A 196 10.78 3.84 0.60
CA GLN A 196 12.10 4.46 0.41
C GLN A 196 12.24 5.09 -0.98
N ARG A 197 11.83 4.40 -2.05
CA ARG A 197 11.88 4.96 -3.43
C ARG A 197 11.09 6.26 -3.56
N HIS A 198 10.04 6.41 -2.77
CA HIS A 198 9.20 7.60 -2.79
C HIS A 198 9.74 8.76 -2.00
N LEU A 199 10.22 8.49 -0.79
CA LEU A 199 10.73 9.51 0.11
C LEU A 199 12.13 9.94 -0.32
N MET A 200 12.90 9.03 -0.91
CA MET A 200 14.31 9.21 -1.26
C MET A 200 14.59 8.81 -2.72
N PRO A 201 13.99 9.49 -3.71
CA PRO A 201 14.12 9.14 -5.13
C PRO A 201 15.57 9.10 -5.61
N HIS A 202 16.40 10.04 -5.15
CA HIS A 202 17.82 10.15 -5.50
C HIS A 202 18.66 8.93 -5.11
N LEU A 203 18.27 8.18 -4.07
CA LEU A 203 18.97 6.94 -3.70
C LEU A 203 18.64 5.76 -4.62
N CYS A 204 17.53 5.84 -5.36
CA CYS A 204 16.99 4.71 -6.13
C CYS A 204 17.11 4.89 -7.65
N GLU A 205 17.66 6.01 -8.13
CA GLU A 205 17.81 6.31 -9.56
C GLU A 205 18.81 5.37 -10.28
N GLN A 206 19.76 4.78 -9.56
CA GLN A 206 20.79 3.90 -10.14
C GLN A 206 20.39 2.42 -10.19
N HIS A 207 19.24 2.06 -9.63
CA HIS A 207 18.83 0.67 -9.51
C HIS A 207 17.55 0.46 -10.30
N GLU A 208 17.69 -0.23 -11.44
CA GLU A 208 16.59 -0.64 -12.29
C GLU A 208 15.53 -1.40 -11.49
N SER A 209 14.29 -1.23 -11.95
CA SER A 209 13.04 -1.79 -11.44
C SER A 209 13.20 -3.15 -10.73
N PHE A 210 12.54 -3.32 -9.58
CA PHE A 210 12.38 -4.67 -9.03
C PHE A 210 11.53 -5.49 -10.03
N PRO A 211 11.74 -6.81 -10.13
CA PRO A 211 10.89 -7.67 -10.97
C PRO A 211 9.38 -7.64 -10.62
N SER A 212 8.99 -6.97 -9.51
CA SER A 212 7.60 -6.74 -9.10
C SER A 212 7.10 -5.32 -9.38
N ASP A 213 7.89 -4.47 -10.05
CA ASP A 213 7.47 -3.15 -10.55
C ASP A 213 6.60 -3.25 -11.81
N GLU A 214 6.34 -4.46 -12.32
CA GLU A 214 5.21 -4.65 -13.21
C GLU A 214 3.96 -4.21 -12.48
N ASN A 215 3.47 -3.01 -12.81
CA ASN A 215 2.19 -2.45 -12.36
C ASN A 215 1.09 -3.48 -12.63
N LYS A 216 0.88 -4.41 -11.69
CA LYS A 216 -0.04 -5.52 -11.88
C LYS A 216 -1.43 -4.92 -12.10
N PRO A 217 -2.26 -5.54 -12.95
CA PRO A 217 -3.60 -5.03 -13.21
C PRO A 217 -4.40 -4.73 -11.93
N ILE A 218 -4.22 -5.52 -10.87
CA ILE A 218 -4.90 -5.30 -9.59
C ILE A 218 -4.45 -4.03 -8.88
N ASP A 219 -3.16 -3.72 -8.94
CA ASP A 219 -2.61 -2.51 -8.31
C ASP A 219 -3.19 -1.29 -9.01
N ARG A 220 -3.28 -1.31 -10.35
CA ARG A 220 -3.92 -0.23 -11.12
C ARG A 220 -5.39 -0.04 -10.75
N LEU A 221 -6.13 -1.13 -10.53
CA LEU A 221 -7.53 -1.07 -10.13
C LEU A 221 -7.68 -0.45 -8.73
N ILE A 222 -6.97 -0.97 -7.72
CA ILE A 222 -7.00 -0.47 -6.34
C ILE A 222 -6.71 1.03 -6.32
N VAL A 223 -5.66 1.41 -7.04
CA VAL A 223 -5.18 2.76 -7.10
C VAL A 223 -6.17 3.71 -7.80
N LYS A 224 -6.81 3.27 -8.90
CA LYS A 224 -7.92 4.01 -9.53
C LYS A 224 -9.03 4.28 -8.51
N LEU A 225 -9.47 3.25 -7.78
CA LEU A 225 -10.53 3.35 -6.78
C LEU A 225 -10.15 4.27 -5.61
N GLN A 226 -8.88 4.25 -5.22
CA GLN A 226 -8.34 5.13 -4.19
C GLN A 226 -8.40 6.60 -4.60
N LEU A 227 -7.95 6.94 -5.82
CA LEU A 227 -8.03 8.30 -6.35
C LEU A 227 -9.47 8.82 -6.43
N GLU A 228 -10.40 8.00 -6.91
CA GLU A 228 -11.82 8.35 -6.98
C GLU A 228 -12.42 8.60 -5.59
N THR A 229 -11.98 7.84 -4.58
CA THR A 229 -12.47 7.98 -3.20
C THR A 229 -11.91 9.24 -2.56
N LEU A 230 -10.59 9.47 -2.65
CA LEU A 230 -9.93 10.65 -2.09
C LEU A 230 -10.35 11.96 -2.79
N ALA A 231 -10.76 11.90 -4.06
CA ALA A 231 -11.32 13.05 -4.73
C ALA A 231 -12.72 13.42 -4.19
N LYS A 232 -13.51 12.44 -3.74
CA LYS A 232 -14.84 12.66 -3.14
C LYS A 232 -14.77 13.04 -1.67
N TYR A 233 -13.83 12.43 -0.95
CA TYR A 233 -13.70 12.53 0.49
C TYR A 233 -12.21 12.76 0.83
N PRO A 234 -11.70 14.00 0.72
CA PRO A 234 -10.28 14.29 0.92
C PRO A 234 -9.74 13.98 2.31
N GLU A 235 -10.58 14.06 3.34
CA GLU A 235 -10.22 13.87 4.75
C GLU A 235 -10.40 12.41 5.24
N THR A 236 -10.61 11.47 4.32
CA THR A 236 -10.81 10.05 4.64
C THR A 236 -9.59 9.46 5.34
N SER A 237 -9.77 8.85 6.51
CA SER A 237 -8.69 8.13 7.18
C SER A 237 -8.24 6.90 6.38
N GLN A 238 -7.03 6.39 6.64
CA GLN A 238 -6.51 5.21 5.92
C GLN A 238 -7.43 3.98 6.05
N ALA A 239 -8.04 3.78 7.22
CA ALA A 239 -8.96 2.67 7.48
C ALA A 239 -10.28 2.83 6.70
N GLU A 240 -10.86 4.04 6.69
CA GLU A 240 -12.06 4.33 5.92
C GLU A 240 -11.80 4.22 4.41
N LEU A 241 -10.60 4.62 3.96
CA LEU A 241 -10.20 4.52 2.58
C LEU A 241 -10.11 3.06 2.14
N ALA A 242 -9.49 2.20 2.96
CA ALA A 242 -9.41 0.77 2.70
C ALA A 242 -10.82 0.15 2.61
N PHE A 243 -11.68 0.47 3.59
CA PHE A 243 -13.08 0.04 3.60
C PHE A 243 -13.84 0.49 2.33
N HIS A 244 -13.68 1.74 1.90
CA HIS A 244 -14.32 2.24 0.69
C HIS A 244 -13.82 1.53 -0.57
N ILE A 245 -12.52 1.26 -0.67
CA ILE A 245 -11.95 0.53 -1.81
C ILE A 245 -12.47 -0.92 -1.82
N GLU A 246 -12.46 -1.62 -0.68
CA GLU A 246 -13.01 -2.99 -0.57
C GLU A 246 -14.48 -3.04 -0.98
N LYS A 247 -15.28 -2.09 -0.49
CA LYS A 247 -16.69 -1.95 -0.88
C LYS A 247 -16.83 -1.79 -2.40
N ARG A 248 -15.98 -0.96 -3.01
CA ARG A 248 -15.98 -0.74 -4.47
C ARG A 248 -15.57 -1.98 -5.25
N VAL A 249 -14.59 -2.73 -4.78
CA VAL A 249 -14.19 -3.99 -5.38
C VAL A 249 -15.35 -5.00 -5.35
N LYS A 250 -16.03 -5.12 -4.20
CA LYS A 250 -17.24 -5.96 -4.07
C LYS A 250 -18.39 -5.51 -4.97
N GLU A 251 -18.59 -4.21 -5.16
CA GLU A 251 -19.58 -3.69 -6.12
C GLU A 251 -19.25 -4.10 -7.57
N ILE A 252 -17.98 -4.03 -7.98
CA ILE A 252 -17.52 -4.45 -9.31
C ILE A 252 -17.71 -5.96 -9.51
N GLU A 253 -17.31 -6.75 -8.53
CA GLU A 253 -17.49 -8.21 -8.54
C GLU A 253 -18.98 -8.60 -8.60
N ALA A 254 -19.84 -7.89 -7.87
CA ALA A 254 -21.27 -8.14 -7.88
C ALA A 254 -21.92 -7.92 -9.25
N VAL A 255 -21.39 -7.01 -10.08
CA VAL A 255 -21.91 -6.77 -11.44
C VAL A 255 -21.71 -7.99 -12.33
N THR A 256 -20.53 -8.62 -12.28
CA THR A 256 -20.15 -9.70 -13.20
C THR A 256 -20.48 -11.09 -12.69
N THR A 257 -20.54 -11.28 -11.37
CA THR A 257 -20.96 -12.57 -10.77
C THR A 257 -22.46 -12.80 -10.89
N LYS A 258 -23.27 -11.73 -10.79
CA LYS A 258 -24.74 -11.84 -10.82
C LYS A 258 -25.33 -11.78 -12.22
N TYR A 259 -24.63 -11.19 -13.19
CA TYR A 259 -25.19 -10.92 -14.51
C TYR A 259 -24.26 -11.41 -15.63
N ALA A 260 -24.83 -12.12 -16.59
CA ALA A 260 -24.13 -12.49 -17.81
C ALA A 260 -23.69 -11.24 -18.61
N PRO A 261 -22.58 -11.30 -19.37
CA PRO A 261 -22.09 -10.16 -20.15
C PRO A 261 -23.14 -9.51 -21.07
N SER A 262 -24.00 -10.31 -21.69
CA SER A 262 -25.10 -9.82 -22.54
C SER A 262 -26.18 -9.05 -21.76
N HIS A 263 -26.42 -9.40 -20.50
CA HIS A 263 -27.30 -8.62 -19.62
C HIS A 263 -26.64 -7.31 -19.19
N ILE A 264 -25.35 -7.34 -18.86
CA ILE A 264 -24.58 -6.13 -18.53
C ILE A 264 -24.61 -5.15 -19.72
N GLU A 265 -24.39 -5.64 -20.94
CA GLU A 265 -24.44 -4.83 -22.14
C GLU A 265 -25.82 -4.16 -22.35
N LYS A 266 -26.91 -4.92 -22.19
CA LYS A 266 -28.28 -4.37 -22.25
C LYS A 266 -28.52 -3.29 -21.19
N MET A 267 -28.06 -3.51 -19.96
CA MET A 267 -28.16 -2.52 -18.88
C MET A 267 -27.34 -1.26 -19.17
N LEU A 268 -26.13 -1.41 -19.72
CA LEU A 268 -25.30 -0.27 -20.14
C LEU A 268 -25.95 0.53 -21.27
N LYS A 269 -26.56 -0.14 -22.26
CA LYS A 269 -27.34 0.50 -23.34
C LYS A 269 -28.48 1.33 -22.77
N ALA A 270 -29.22 0.78 -21.81
CA ALA A 270 -30.31 1.49 -21.12
C ALA A 270 -29.78 2.71 -20.32
N LEU A 271 -28.72 2.55 -19.53
CA LEU A 271 -28.10 3.64 -18.76
C LEU A 271 -27.54 4.74 -19.66
N TYR A 272 -26.93 4.38 -20.79
CA TYR A 272 -26.42 5.34 -21.75
C TYR A 272 -27.56 6.15 -22.37
N ALA A 273 -28.64 5.49 -22.81
CA ALA A 273 -29.82 6.15 -23.38
C ALA A 273 -30.49 7.11 -22.38
N ASP A 274 -30.60 6.70 -21.10
CA ASP A 274 -31.11 7.55 -20.02
C ASP A 274 -30.27 8.82 -19.84
N THR A 275 -28.96 8.72 -19.99
CA THR A 275 -28.06 9.84 -19.65
C THR A 275 -27.73 10.77 -20.82
N CYS A 276 -27.74 10.28 -22.07
CA CYS A 276 -27.38 11.07 -23.27
C CYS A 276 -28.58 11.63 -24.06
N HIS A 277 -29.81 11.58 -23.51
CA HIS A 277 -31.08 12.09 -24.04
C HIS A 277 -31.86 11.19 -25.00
N HIS A 278 -32.89 10.52 -24.48
CA HIS A 278 -34.23 10.42 -25.10
C HIS A 278 -35.30 10.06 -24.04
N PRO A 279 -36.21 10.98 -23.65
CA PRO A 279 -37.35 10.67 -22.78
C PRO A 279 -38.28 9.57 -23.35
N SER A 280 -38.20 9.32 -24.66
CA SER A 280 -38.95 8.30 -25.39
C SER A 280 -38.36 6.88 -25.29
N LEU A 281 -37.14 6.72 -24.74
CA LEU A 281 -36.49 5.44 -24.46
C LEU A 281 -36.47 5.17 -22.94
N ARG A 282 -37.59 5.42 -22.26
CA ARG A 282 -37.80 4.96 -20.88
C ARG A 282 -37.81 3.44 -20.84
N MET A 283 -36.63 2.82 -20.72
CA MET A 283 -36.49 1.43 -20.31
C MET A 283 -36.66 1.30 -18.78
N GLU A 284 -37.70 1.93 -18.21
CA GLU A 284 -38.00 1.92 -16.77
C GLU A 284 -38.02 0.48 -16.25
N LYS A 285 -38.65 -0.45 -16.98
CA LYS A 285 -38.76 -1.87 -16.58
C LYS A 285 -37.42 -2.62 -16.45
N THR A 286 -36.41 -2.28 -17.26
CA THR A 286 -35.12 -3.01 -17.24
C THR A 286 -34.26 -2.57 -16.07
N LEU A 287 -34.33 -1.30 -15.68
CA LEU A 287 -33.55 -0.73 -14.58
C LEU A 287 -34.23 -0.94 -13.22
N GLU A 288 -35.56 -1.05 -13.17
CA GLU A 288 -36.34 -1.31 -11.94
C GLU A 288 -35.95 -2.61 -11.24
N MET A 289 -35.50 -3.63 -11.98
CA MET A 289 -35.09 -4.92 -11.39
C MET A 289 -33.61 -4.96 -10.97
N VAL A 290 -32.82 -3.91 -11.28
CA VAL A 290 -31.38 -3.89 -10.99
C VAL A 290 -31.17 -3.26 -9.62
N PRO A 291 -30.47 -3.92 -8.68
CA PRO A 291 -30.14 -3.33 -7.40
C PRO A 291 -29.45 -1.98 -7.60
N TYR A 292 -29.88 -0.97 -6.85
CA TYR A 292 -29.37 0.40 -6.98
C TYR A 292 -27.83 0.49 -6.93
N SER A 293 -27.18 -0.34 -6.11
CA SER A 293 -25.71 -0.39 -6.03
C SER A 293 -25.04 -0.83 -7.34
N VAL A 294 -25.63 -1.79 -8.06
CA VAL A 294 -25.14 -2.29 -9.35
C VAL A 294 -25.32 -1.22 -10.42
N ALA A 295 -26.51 -0.64 -10.54
CA ALA A 295 -26.79 0.44 -11.48
C ALA A 295 -25.88 1.66 -11.24
N LYS A 296 -25.68 2.04 -9.96
CA LYS A 296 -24.76 3.12 -9.56
C LYS A 296 -23.31 2.81 -9.92
N CYS A 297 -22.87 1.55 -9.79
CA CYS A 297 -21.53 1.15 -10.20
C CYS A 297 -21.37 1.24 -11.71
N MET A 298 -22.32 0.70 -12.48
CA MET A 298 -22.31 0.72 -13.95
C MET A 298 -22.32 2.14 -14.50
N LYS A 299 -23.19 3.02 -13.98
CA LYS A 299 -23.28 4.43 -14.38
C LYS A 299 -21.96 5.17 -14.16
N ARG A 300 -21.23 4.85 -13.09
CA ARG A 300 -19.93 5.48 -12.78
C ARG A 300 -18.84 5.08 -13.75
N GLU A 301 -18.77 3.80 -14.12
CA GLU A 301 -17.76 3.34 -15.06
C GLU A 301 -18.07 3.84 -16.48
N LEU A 302 -19.35 3.84 -16.85
CA LEU A 302 -19.83 4.42 -18.09
C LEU A 302 -19.46 5.91 -18.20
N SER A 303 -19.70 6.69 -17.13
CA SER A 303 -19.34 8.10 -17.11
C SER A 303 -17.83 8.31 -17.19
N SER A 304 -17.03 7.51 -16.47
CA SER A 304 -15.56 7.54 -16.54
C SER A 304 -15.03 7.39 -17.97
N ILE A 305 -15.63 6.48 -18.77
CA ILE A 305 -15.23 6.24 -20.15
C ILE A 305 -15.72 7.35 -21.07
N LEU A 306 -16.97 7.80 -20.90
CA LEU A 306 -17.53 8.97 -21.60
C LEU A 306 -16.67 10.23 -21.45
N LEU A 307 -16.19 10.51 -20.23
CA LEU A 307 -15.33 11.66 -19.95
C LEU A 307 -13.95 11.55 -20.61
N THR A 308 -13.51 10.33 -20.89
CA THR A 308 -12.21 10.07 -21.54
C THR A 308 -12.32 10.28 -23.05
N SER A 309 -13.44 9.87 -23.66
CA SER A 309 -13.65 9.95 -25.11
C SER A 309 -15.09 10.38 -25.44
N PRO A 310 -15.43 11.66 -25.24
CA PRO A 310 -16.81 12.16 -25.34
C PRO A 310 -17.41 12.12 -26.76
N LEU A 311 -16.57 11.94 -27.78
CA LEU A 311 -16.94 11.83 -29.19
C LEU A 311 -16.90 10.38 -29.70
N ALA A 312 -16.56 9.40 -28.85
CA ALA A 312 -16.54 8.02 -29.28
C ALA A 312 -17.97 7.50 -29.55
N PRO A 313 -18.15 6.60 -30.53
CA PRO A 313 -19.45 5.97 -30.79
C PRO A 313 -20.00 5.27 -29.54
N SER A 314 -21.32 5.31 -29.34
CA SER A 314 -21.98 4.72 -28.17
C SER A 314 -21.62 3.25 -27.97
N GLU A 315 -21.57 2.47 -29.06
CA GLU A 315 -21.17 1.05 -29.00
C GLU A 315 -19.73 0.89 -28.49
N SER A 316 -18.80 1.77 -28.87
CA SER A 316 -17.43 1.75 -28.36
C SER A 316 -17.39 2.00 -26.85
N ILE A 317 -18.16 2.99 -26.38
CA ILE A 317 -18.27 3.33 -24.94
C ILE A 317 -18.83 2.14 -24.15
N ILE A 318 -19.88 1.49 -24.66
CA ILE A 318 -20.51 0.33 -24.03
C ILE A 318 -19.54 -0.86 -23.98
N GLN A 319 -18.86 -1.16 -25.10
CA GLN A 319 -17.91 -2.28 -25.16
C GLN A 319 -16.70 -2.06 -24.25
N GLU A 320 -16.17 -0.83 -24.19
CA GLU A 320 -15.08 -0.50 -23.27
C GLU A 320 -15.51 -0.62 -21.81
N THR A 321 -16.74 -0.21 -21.49
CA THR A 321 -17.30 -0.34 -20.13
C THR A 321 -17.49 -1.81 -19.75
N LEU A 322 -18.00 -2.63 -20.69
CA LEU A 322 -18.13 -4.07 -20.50
C LEU A 322 -16.77 -4.74 -20.31
N GLN A 323 -15.76 -4.33 -21.09
CA GLN A 323 -14.40 -4.84 -21.00
C GLN A 323 -13.73 -4.46 -19.67
N PHE A 324 -14.01 -3.27 -19.14
CA PHE A 324 -13.58 -2.89 -17.80
C PHE A 324 -14.10 -3.87 -16.74
N PHE A 325 -15.40 -4.20 -16.77
CA PHE A 325 -15.97 -5.14 -15.81
C PHE A 325 -15.38 -6.54 -15.95
N LYS A 326 -15.27 -7.06 -17.18
CA LYS A 326 -14.65 -8.37 -17.45
C LYS A 326 -13.22 -8.45 -16.94
N SER A 327 -12.39 -7.47 -17.30
CA SER A 327 -10.97 -7.44 -16.90
C SER A 327 -10.81 -7.27 -15.40
N SER A 328 -11.55 -6.35 -14.77
CA SER A 328 -11.49 -6.12 -13.33
C SER A 328 -11.87 -7.37 -12.54
N THR A 329 -12.95 -8.06 -12.92
CA THR A 329 -13.36 -9.30 -12.24
C THR A 329 -12.36 -10.42 -12.41
N CYS A 330 -11.81 -10.61 -13.62
CA CYS A 330 -10.75 -11.60 -13.84
C CYS A 330 -9.55 -11.35 -12.91
N VAL A 331 -9.15 -10.08 -12.79
CA VAL A 331 -8.02 -9.65 -11.96
C VAL A 331 -8.33 -9.83 -10.46
N ILE A 332 -9.55 -9.52 -10.02
CA ILE A 332 -10.00 -9.74 -8.64
C ILE A 332 -9.96 -11.24 -8.30
N ALA A 333 -10.57 -12.07 -9.16
CA ALA A 333 -10.65 -13.51 -8.97
C ALA A 333 -9.28 -14.19 -8.92
N THR A 334 -8.35 -13.78 -9.80
CA THR A 334 -6.99 -14.34 -9.86
C THR A 334 -6.09 -13.89 -8.71
N THR A 335 -6.38 -12.74 -8.09
CA THR A 335 -5.60 -12.23 -6.95
C THR A 335 -5.90 -13.03 -5.68
N GLY A 336 -7.17 -13.40 -5.47
CA GLY A 336 -7.62 -14.06 -4.25
C GLY A 336 -7.88 -13.05 -3.09
N PRO A 337 -8.75 -13.40 -2.13
CA PRO A 337 -9.27 -12.46 -1.14
C PRO A 337 -8.20 -11.92 -0.18
N GLU A 338 -7.35 -12.80 0.37
CA GLU A 338 -6.30 -12.40 1.33
C GLU A 338 -5.26 -11.47 0.69
N GLU A 339 -4.84 -11.78 -0.53
CA GLU A 339 -3.87 -10.96 -1.27
C GLU A 339 -4.46 -9.61 -1.67
N LEU A 340 -5.74 -9.60 -2.04
CA LEU A 340 -6.47 -8.38 -2.37
C LEU A 340 -6.56 -7.43 -1.16
N GLU A 341 -6.99 -7.94 0.00
CA GLU A 341 -7.06 -7.18 1.25
C GLU A 341 -5.69 -6.60 1.61
N ARG A 342 -4.64 -7.43 1.54
CA ARG A 342 -3.27 -7.01 1.78
C ARG A 342 -2.82 -5.91 0.81
N LYS A 343 -3.13 -6.03 -0.48
CA LYS A 343 -2.79 -5.02 -1.47
C LYS A 343 -3.54 -3.70 -1.23
N ILE A 344 -4.82 -3.76 -0.91
CA ILE A 344 -5.61 -2.57 -0.56
C ILE A 344 -4.98 -1.88 0.65
N HIS A 345 -4.67 -2.65 1.71
CA HIS A 345 -4.01 -2.11 2.90
C HIS A 345 -2.68 -1.43 2.56
N ASN A 346 -1.82 -2.09 1.78
CA ASN A 346 -0.54 -1.52 1.38
C ASN A 346 -0.68 -0.22 0.57
N TRP A 347 -1.60 -0.17 -0.38
CA TRP A 347 -1.85 1.03 -1.20
C TRP A 347 -2.49 2.18 -0.40
N THR A 348 -3.38 1.87 0.54
CA THR A 348 -3.99 2.89 1.40
C THR A 348 -2.99 3.53 2.37
N ILE A 349 -2.05 2.75 2.90
CA ILE A 349 -0.91 3.29 3.67
C ILE A 349 -0.06 4.24 2.82
N GLN A 350 0.12 3.88 1.55
CA GLN A 350 0.88 4.66 0.60
C GLN A 350 0.16 5.93 0.14
N GLY A 351 -1.15 6.06 0.37
CA GLY A 351 -1.98 7.27 0.35
C GLY A 351 -1.72 8.24 -0.81
N ASP A 352 -0.64 8.99 -0.65
CA ASP A 352 -0.26 10.15 -1.45
C ASP A 352 0.81 9.84 -2.51
N LEU A 353 1.50 8.70 -2.37
CA LEU A 353 2.57 8.23 -3.26
C LEU A 353 2.05 7.71 -4.60
N ILE A 354 0.74 7.54 -4.66
CA ILE A 354 -0.03 7.01 -5.77
C ILE A 354 0.14 7.81 -7.06
N LEU A 355 0.18 9.14 -6.96
CA LEU A 355 0.27 10.02 -8.13
C LEU A 355 1.60 9.89 -8.89
N ARG A 356 2.62 9.23 -8.30
CA ARG A 356 3.89 8.93 -8.97
C ARG A 356 3.85 7.65 -9.81
N PHE A 357 3.03 6.67 -9.43
CA PHE A 357 3.02 5.36 -10.07
C PHE A 357 1.97 5.21 -11.16
N ILE A 358 0.90 5.99 -11.09
CA ILE A 358 -0.12 5.95 -12.12
C ILE A 358 0.31 6.84 -13.27
N GLN A 359 0.28 6.31 -14.48
CA GLN A 359 0.17 7.14 -15.67
C GLN A 359 -1.30 7.28 -15.98
N LEU A 360 -1.89 8.43 -15.65
CA LEU A 360 -3.22 8.75 -16.15
C LEU A 360 -3.13 8.95 -17.67
N SER A 361 -4.15 8.51 -18.40
CA SER A 361 -4.14 8.66 -19.84
C SER A 361 -4.11 10.14 -20.22
N HIS A 362 -3.04 10.56 -20.87
CA HIS A 362 -2.96 11.91 -21.42
C HIS A 362 -3.87 12.07 -22.64
N SER A 363 -4.41 11.00 -23.23
CA SER A 363 -5.34 11.09 -24.35
C SER A 363 -6.77 11.48 -23.94
N SER A 364 -7.08 11.51 -22.64
CA SER A 364 -8.41 11.91 -22.15
C SER A 364 -8.73 13.35 -22.56
N ALA A 365 -9.90 13.56 -23.17
CA ALA A 365 -10.35 14.89 -23.56
C ALA A 365 -10.40 15.86 -22.37
N LEU A 366 -10.89 15.38 -21.23
CA LEU A 366 -10.95 16.19 -20.00
C LEU A 366 -9.54 16.48 -19.44
N TYR A 367 -8.62 15.52 -19.51
CA TYR A 367 -7.23 15.77 -19.11
C TYR A 367 -6.59 16.88 -19.94
N GLN A 368 -6.78 16.83 -21.27
CA GLN A 368 -6.23 17.83 -22.18
C GLN A 368 -6.79 19.23 -21.88
N GLU A 369 -8.08 19.33 -21.54
CA GLU A 369 -8.72 20.60 -21.18
C GLU A 369 -8.16 21.16 -19.86
N VAL A 370 -8.04 20.32 -18.82
CA VAL A 370 -7.42 20.70 -17.54
C VAL A 370 -5.97 21.13 -17.74
N TYR A 371 -5.20 20.36 -18.51
CA TYR A 371 -3.79 20.64 -18.77
C TYR A 371 -3.57 21.92 -19.57
N ALA A 372 -4.37 22.14 -20.62
CA ALA A 372 -4.32 23.36 -21.42
C ALA A 372 -4.65 24.59 -20.57
N SER A 373 -5.66 24.50 -19.70
CA SER A 373 -6.04 25.57 -18.79
C SER A 373 -4.96 25.86 -17.76
N TRP A 374 -4.39 24.81 -17.15
CA TRP A 374 -3.30 24.93 -16.18
C TRP A 374 -2.03 25.55 -16.78
N LYS A 375 -1.71 25.21 -18.04
CA LYS A 375 -0.58 25.82 -18.76
C LYS A 375 -0.76 27.30 -19.05
N LYS A 376 -1.99 27.73 -19.35
CA LYS A 376 -2.31 29.14 -19.59
C LYS A 376 -2.20 29.96 -18.31
N GLN A 377 -2.73 29.43 -17.21
CA GLN A 377 -2.74 30.10 -15.92
C GLN A 377 -2.70 29.06 -14.80
N LYS A 378 -1.69 29.18 -13.94
CA LYS A 378 -1.65 28.37 -12.71
C LYS A 378 -2.79 28.83 -11.79
N PRO A 379 -3.52 27.90 -11.15
CA PRO A 379 -4.64 28.26 -10.29
C PRO A 379 -4.12 29.00 -9.05
N GLU A 380 -4.66 30.19 -8.80
CA GLU A 380 -4.57 30.86 -7.49
C GLU A 380 -5.61 30.25 -6.55
N ASP A 381 -6.86 30.15 -7.02
CA ASP A 381 -7.92 29.40 -6.35
C ASP A 381 -8.26 28.15 -7.16
N VAL A 382 -8.00 26.99 -6.54
CA VAL A 382 -8.20 25.68 -7.17
C VAL A 382 -9.68 25.40 -7.43
N THR A 383 -10.58 25.79 -6.53
CA THR A 383 -12.02 25.54 -6.67
C THR A 383 -12.59 26.33 -7.84
N ASN A 384 -12.24 27.61 -7.93
CA ASN A 384 -12.64 28.46 -9.04
C ASN A 384 -12.06 27.97 -10.38
N PHE A 385 -10.80 27.54 -10.38
CA PHE A 385 -10.18 26.94 -11.57
C PHE A 385 -10.93 25.68 -12.04
N ILE A 386 -11.23 24.74 -11.13
CA ILE A 386 -11.92 23.51 -11.47
C ILE A 386 -13.34 23.78 -11.97
N THR A 387 -14.05 24.71 -11.32
CA THR A 387 -15.41 25.11 -11.74
C THR A 387 -15.40 25.66 -13.17
N LYS A 388 -14.43 26.55 -13.47
CA LYS A 388 -14.26 27.12 -14.81
C LYS A 388 -13.94 26.05 -15.86
N VAL A 389 -12.91 25.23 -15.63
CA VAL A 389 -12.53 24.17 -16.57
C VAL A 389 -13.67 23.19 -16.82
N SER A 390 -14.41 22.84 -15.77
CA SER A 390 -15.56 21.93 -15.90
C SER A 390 -16.69 22.55 -16.71
N LYS A 391 -16.96 23.86 -16.51
CA LYS A 391 -17.93 24.61 -17.32
C LYS A 391 -17.51 24.67 -18.79
N ASP A 392 -16.27 25.07 -19.06
CA ASP A 392 -15.72 25.17 -20.42
C ASP A 392 -15.79 23.80 -21.14
N PHE A 393 -15.48 22.71 -20.42
CA PHE A 393 -15.58 21.35 -20.94
C PHE A 393 -17.03 20.95 -21.27
N LEU A 394 -18.00 21.29 -20.41
CA LEU A 394 -19.41 21.00 -20.61
C LEU A 394 -20.04 21.83 -21.73
N GLU A 395 -19.60 23.07 -21.93
CA GLU A 395 -20.00 23.90 -23.08
C GLU A 395 -19.54 23.27 -24.40
N LYS A 396 -18.35 22.65 -24.40
CA LYS A 396 -17.81 21.92 -25.56
C LYS A 396 -18.50 20.57 -25.79
N TYR A 397 -19.01 19.93 -24.73
CA TYR A 397 -19.68 18.63 -24.79
C TYR A 397 -21.04 18.67 -24.05
N PRO A 398 -22.07 19.34 -24.60
CA PRO A 398 -23.35 19.54 -23.91
C PRO A 398 -24.09 18.24 -23.53
N GLN A 399 -23.87 17.15 -24.27
CA GLN A 399 -24.40 15.83 -23.96
C GLN A 399 -23.93 15.27 -22.61
N LEU A 400 -22.92 15.89 -21.99
CA LEU A 400 -22.36 15.50 -20.69
C LEU A 400 -22.86 16.36 -19.53
N ILE A 401 -23.79 17.30 -19.75
CA ILE A 401 -24.32 18.18 -18.68
C ILE A 401 -24.88 17.35 -17.50
N GLY A 402 -25.50 16.20 -17.77
CA GLY A 402 -25.99 15.27 -16.74
C GLY A 402 -24.89 14.65 -15.85
N TYR A 403 -23.62 14.82 -16.21
CA TYR A 403 -22.42 14.33 -15.51
C TYR A 403 -21.57 15.45 -14.92
N ALA A 404 -22.12 16.65 -14.71
CA ALA A 404 -21.36 17.81 -14.24
C ALA A 404 -20.54 17.53 -12.96
N LYS A 405 -21.11 16.78 -12.00
CA LYS A 405 -20.41 16.40 -10.76
C LYS A 405 -19.24 15.45 -11.03
N GLU A 406 -19.40 14.51 -11.96
CA GLU A 406 -18.33 13.59 -12.36
C GLU A 406 -17.22 14.30 -13.14
N VAL A 407 -17.57 15.28 -13.99
CA VAL A 407 -16.59 16.15 -14.66
C VAL A 407 -15.76 16.88 -13.62
N GLU A 408 -16.40 17.56 -12.67
CA GLU A 408 -15.72 18.33 -11.62
C GLU A 408 -14.77 17.45 -10.79
N LEU A 409 -15.28 16.31 -10.32
CA LEU A 409 -14.50 15.33 -9.57
C LEU A 409 -13.26 14.87 -10.34
N ARG A 410 -13.41 14.60 -11.64
CA ARG A 410 -12.31 14.07 -12.45
C ARG A 410 -11.33 15.16 -12.88
N SER A 411 -11.80 16.39 -13.05
CA SER A 411 -10.95 17.58 -13.19
C SER A 411 -10.04 17.75 -11.97
N TRP A 412 -10.58 17.56 -10.75
CA TRP A 412 -9.77 17.56 -9.52
C TRP A 412 -8.66 16.51 -9.55
N ILE A 413 -8.97 15.27 -9.94
CA ILE A 413 -7.99 14.19 -10.05
C ILE A 413 -6.89 14.55 -11.06
N TYR A 414 -7.27 15.04 -12.25
CA TYR A 414 -6.31 15.42 -13.28
C TYR A 414 -5.45 16.60 -12.85
N LEU A 415 -6.01 17.62 -12.21
CA LEU A 415 -5.24 18.76 -11.72
C LEU A 415 -4.22 18.33 -10.67
N LYS A 416 -4.62 17.51 -9.68
CA LYS A 416 -3.70 16.94 -8.69
C LYS A 416 -2.58 16.16 -9.36
N TYR A 417 -2.91 15.33 -10.36
CA TYR A 417 -1.95 14.57 -11.13
C TYR A 417 -0.98 15.46 -11.92
N ILE A 418 -1.47 16.48 -12.60
CA ILE A 418 -0.68 17.45 -13.36
C ILE A 418 0.26 18.20 -12.42
N TRP A 419 -0.26 18.75 -11.32
CA TRP A 419 0.53 19.43 -10.31
C TRP A 419 1.67 18.56 -9.79
N TYR A 420 1.35 17.32 -9.40
CA TYR A 420 2.31 16.38 -8.84
C TYR A 420 3.43 16.02 -9.83
N ASN A 421 3.10 15.85 -11.11
CA ASN A 421 4.04 15.36 -12.13
C ASN A 421 4.76 16.47 -12.91
N GLN A 422 4.20 17.69 -12.97
CA GLN A 422 4.73 18.78 -13.79
C GLN A 422 5.33 19.93 -12.97
N SER A 423 4.90 20.14 -11.72
CA SER A 423 5.43 21.23 -10.87
C SER A 423 6.76 20.91 -10.19
N PHE A 424 7.20 19.65 -10.26
CA PHE A 424 8.38 19.18 -9.54
C PHE A 424 9.31 18.37 -10.44
N THR A 425 10.62 18.55 -10.27
CA THR A 425 11.60 17.69 -10.93
C THR A 425 11.41 16.24 -10.47
N ARG A 426 11.76 15.23 -11.29
CA ARG A 426 11.71 13.81 -10.87
C ARG A 426 12.49 13.54 -9.56
N LYS A 427 13.45 14.40 -9.22
CA LYS A 427 14.31 14.34 -8.04
C LYS A 427 13.67 14.87 -6.76
N SER A 428 12.61 15.66 -6.85
CA SER A 428 11.95 16.23 -5.66
C SER A 428 11.26 15.12 -4.83
N PRO A 429 11.51 15.04 -3.51
CA PRO A 429 10.83 14.10 -2.60
C PRO A 429 9.32 14.20 -2.71
N SER A 430 8.61 13.09 -2.56
CA SER A 430 7.13 13.09 -2.60
C SER A 430 6.52 13.99 -1.50
N TYR A 431 7.23 14.15 -0.38
CA TYR A 431 6.86 15.01 0.75
C TYR A 431 6.84 16.50 0.40
N ASP A 432 7.85 17.00 -0.33
CA ASP A 432 7.92 18.40 -0.74
C ASP A 432 6.81 18.75 -1.73
N ARG A 433 6.32 17.76 -2.48
CA ARG A 433 5.16 17.92 -3.38
C ARG A 433 3.85 17.95 -2.61
N LEU A 434 3.80 17.25 -1.48
CA LEU A 434 2.62 17.07 -0.64
C LEU A 434 2.27 18.34 0.13
N GLY A 435 3.27 18.98 0.75
CA GLY A 435 3.08 20.19 1.54
C GLY A 435 2.46 21.34 0.74
N VAL A 436 2.63 21.32 -0.58
CA VAL A 436 2.09 22.33 -1.51
C VAL A 436 0.69 21.96 -2.04
N LEU A 437 0.31 20.67 -2.05
CA LEU A 437 -0.99 20.24 -2.56
C LEU A 437 -2.12 20.38 -1.54
N HIS A 438 -1.80 20.14 -0.25
CA HIS A 438 -2.79 20.20 0.83
C HIS A 438 -2.90 21.58 1.49
N ASN A 439 -1.94 22.47 1.25
CA ASN A 439 -2.07 23.89 1.51
C ASN A 439 -2.16 24.61 0.16
N PRO A 440 -3.36 24.73 -0.44
CA PRO A 440 -3.55 25.77 -1.43
C PRO A 440 -3.27 27.09 -0.71
N ILE A 441 -2.46 27.94 -1.34
CA ILE A 441 -2.20 29.31 -0.87
C ILE A 441 -3.51 30.04 -0.64
#